data_AF-A0AAI8VD69-F1
#
_entry.id   AF-A0AAI8VD69-F1
#
_cell.length_a   1.000
_cell.length_b   1.000
_cell.length_c   1.000
_cell.angle_alpha   90.00
_cell.angle_beta   90.00
_cell.angle_gamma   90.00
#
_symmetry.space_group_name_H-M   'P 1'
#
loop_
_entity.id
_entity.type
_entity.pdbx_description
1 polymer ?
#
loop_
_entity_poly.entity_id
_entity_poly.type
_entity_poly.pdbx_seq_one_letter_code
_entity_poly.pdbx_strand_id
1 'polypeptide(L)'
;MLAGPVDTVHFMEAGEARDELQQSNHGLHSIIGYNTIVGAGTGGAICVVGPFLNHSCNPNAYLYWNELLEVMTLHALTPIACREGITIDYLDDQSTYPTADQRNATLKEN
;
A
#
# COMPACT_ATOMS: atom_id res chain seq x y z
N MET A 1 7.32 4.55 -2.22
CA MET A 1 8.46 4.27 -1.31
C MET A 1 8.06 3.01 -0.56
N LEU A 2 8.83 1.92 -0.65
CA LEU A 2 8.48 0.64 -0.02
C LEU A 2 8.92 0.69 1.45
N ALA A 3 8.11 1.22 2.37
CA ALA A 3 8.52 1.38 3.76
C ALA A 3 7.36 1.72 4.70
N GLY A 4 7.28 1.02 5.84
CA GLY A 4 6.40 1.35 6.96
C GLY A 4 6.86 2.56 7.78
N PRO A 5 6.11 2.97 8.82
CA PRO A 5 6.31 4.20 9.57
C PRO A 5 7.66 4.32 10.32
N VAL A 6 8.45 3.25 10.39
CA VAL A 6 9.77 3.19 11.07
C VAL A 6 10.93 2.82 10.15
N ASP A 7 10.68 2.64 8.85
CA ASP A 7 11.69 2.08 7.95
C ASP A 7 12.60 3.19 7.39
N THR A 8 13.70 3.44 8.09
CA THR A 8 14.68 4.50 7.79
C THR A 8 15.72 4.08 6.76
N VAL A 9 15.72 2.81 6.34
CA VAL A 9 16.76 2.20 5.48
C VAL A 9 16.89 2.95 4.14
N HIS A 10 15.80 3.52 3.64
CA HIS A 10 15.79 4.29 2.40
C HIS A 10 16.51 5.64 2.49
N PHE A 11 16.69 6.17 3.71
CA PHE A 11 17.37 7.45 3.97
C PHE A 11 18.84 7.28 4.39
N MET A 12 19.33 6.04 4.50
CA MET A 12 20.74 5.76 4.80
C MET A 12 21.60 5.86 3.54
N GLU A 13 22.83 6.37 3.72
CA GLU A 13 23.85 6.26 2.67
C GLU A 13 24.12 4.80 2.31
N ALA A 14 24.45 4.53 1.04
CA ALA A 14 24.77 3.19 0.59
C ALA A 14 26.01 2.65 1.31
N GLY A 15 25.94 1.42 1.85
CA GLY A 15 27.03 0.78 2.57
C GLY A 15 26.57 -0.44 3.37
N GLU A 16 27.51 -1.20 3.92
CA GLU A 16 27.25 -2.48 4.61
C GLU A 16 26.18 -2.37 5.70
N ALA A 17 26.20 -1.30 6.50
CA ALA A 17 25.20 -1.10 7.56
C ALA A 17 23.76 -0.95 7.02
N ARG A 18 23.61 -0.29 5.86
CA ARG A 18 22.31 -0.21 5.18
C ARG A 18 21.92 -1.57 4.63
N ASP A 19 22.85 -2.27 3.99
CA ASP A 19 22.59 -3.58 3.37
C ASP A 19 22.21 -4.64 4.41
N GLU A 20 22.84 -4.63 5.59
CA GLU A 20 22.51 -5.51 6.72
C GLU A 20 21.12 -5.22 7.31
N LEU A 21 20.77 -3.95 7.49
CA LEU A 21 19.44 -3.54 7.95
C LEU A 21 18.35 -3.84 6.93
N GLN A 22 18.64 -3.63 5.63
CA GLN A 22 17.76 -3.94 4.51
C GLN A 22 17.50 -5.46 4.39
N GLN A 23 18.48 -6.28 4.75
CA GLN A 23 18.39 -7.75 4.77
C GLN A 23 17.89 -8.32 6.10
N SER A 24 17.61 -7.48 7.10
CA SER A 24 17.04 -7.95 8.36
C SER A 24 15.64 -8.53 8.13
N ASN A 25 15.33 -9.66 8.78
CA ASN A 25 13.99 -10.24 8.71
C ASN A 25 12.90 -9.22 9.09
N HIS A 26 13.21 -8.31 10.01
CA HIS A 26 12.31 -7.23 10.43
C HIS A 26 11.95 -6.30 9.27
N GLY A 27 12.93 -5.85 8.48
CA GLY A 27 12.70 -4.99 7.31
C GLY A 27 11.84 -5.67 6.24
N LEU A 28 12.11 -6.94 5.94
CA LEU A 28 11.28 -7.70 4.99
C LEU A 28 9.85 -7.88 5.49
N HIS A 29 9.66 -8.19 6.77
CA HIS A 29 8.32 -8.28 7.37
C HIS A 29 7.56 -6.96 7.29
N SER A 30 8.23 -5.82 7.53
CA SER A 30 7.64 -4.49 7.35
C SER A 30 7.28 -4.23 5.89
N ILE A 31 8.21 -4.42 4.95
CA ILE A 31 7.93 -4.19 3.52
C ILE A 31 6.71 -5.01 3.09
N ILE A 32 6.65 -6.30 3.46
CA ILE A 32 5.50 -7.15 3.16
C ILE A 32 4.24 -6.61 3.85
N GLY A 33 4.26 -6.34 5.16
CA GLY A 33 3.08 -5.92 5.92
C GLY A 33 2.44 -4.62 5.40
N TYR A 34 3.26 -3.67 4.95
CA TYR A 34 2.82 -2.33 4.54
C TYR A 34 2.49 -2.19 3.05
N ASN A 35 3.07 -3.05 2.21
CA ASN A 35 3.03 -2.86 0.75
C ASN A 35 2.35 -4.02 0.01
N THR A 36 1.88 -5.03 0.75
CA THR A 36 1.13 -6.13 0.16
C THR A 36 -0.32 -5.72 -0.03
N ILE A 37 -0.81 -5.88 -1.25
CA ILE A 37 -2.23 -5.85 -1.56
C ILE A 37 -2.77 -7.24 -1.29
N VAL A 38 -3.67 -7.37 -0.33
CA VAL A 38 -4.22 -8.66 0.10
C VAL A 38 -5.50 -8.94 -0.69
N GLY A 39 -5.55 -10.07 -1.37
CA GLY A 39 -6.79 -10.58 -1.95
C GLY A 39 -7.59 -11.30 -0.87
N ALA A 40 -8.91 -11.06 -0.81
CA ALA A 40 -9.80 -11.63 0.21
C ALA A 40 -9.69 -13.17 0.27
N GLY A 41 -8.87 -13.67 1.20
CA GLY A 41 -8.69 -15.10 1.50
C GLY A 41 -7.82 -15.91 0.53
N THR A 42 -7.21 -15.30 -0.49
CA THR A 42 -6.48 -16.02 -1.56
C THR A 42 -4.96 -15.82 -1.52
N GLY A 43 -4.48 -14.74 -0.92
CA GLY A 43 -3.06 -14.42 -0.83
C GLY A 43 -2.80 -12.93 -0.88
N GLY A 44 -1.57 -12.53 -1.18
CA GLY A 44 -1.21 -11.12 -1.33
C GLY A 44 -0.14 -10.92 -2.41
N ALA A 45 -0.15 -9.75 -3.03
CA ALA A 45 0.82 -9.37 -4.04
C ALA A 45 1.54 -8.09 -3.65
N ILE A 46 2.86 -8.05 -3.88
CA ILE A 46 3.65 -6.81 -3.81
C ILE A 46 3.71 -6.23 -5.21
N CYS A 47 3.11 -5.06 -5.39
CA CYS A 47 3.23 -4.28 -6.61
C CYS A 47 4.28 -3.19 -6.38
N VAL A 48 5.32 -3.10 -7.21
CA VAL A 48 6.38 -2.08 -7.04
C VAL A 48 5.84 -0.65 -7.13
N VAL A 49 4.74 -0.45 -7.89
CA VAL A 49 4.12 0.87 -8.08
C VAL A 49 3.04 1.17 -7.04
N GLY A 50 2.41 0.15 -6.46
CA GLY A 50 1.36 0.31 -5.43
C GLY A 50 1.73 1.24 -4.27
N PRO A 51 2.95 1.13 -3.69
CA PRO A 51 3.45 1.99 -2.60
C PRO A 51 3.59 3.48 -2.92
N PHE A 52 3.30 3.91 -4.15
CA PHE A 52 3.27 5.33 -4.52
C PHE A 52 1.85 5.91 -4.54
N LEU A 53 0.82 5.06 -4.43
CA LEU A 53 -0.58 5.46 -4.40
C LEU A 53 -0.97 5.74 -2.95
N ASN A 54 -1.38 6.97 -2.63
CA ASN A 54 -1.76 7.35 -1.27
C ASN A 54 -3.18 6.86 -0.93
N HIS A 55 -3.45 6.72 0.38
CA HIS A 55 -4.79 6.45 0.88
C HIS A 55 -5.72 7.67 0.75
N SER A 56 -6.98 7.42 0.40
CA SER A 56 -8.11 8.32 0.64
C SER A 56 -9.36 7.50 0.97
N CYS A 57 -10.12 7.88 2.00
CA CYS A 57 -11.43 7.28 2.28
C CYS A 57 -12.49 7.65 1.21
N ASN A 58 -12.17 8.55 0.28
CA ASN A 58 -12.95 8.85 -0.91
C ASN A 58 -11.99 8.85 -2.11
N PRO A 59 -11.56 7.66 -2.57
CA PRO A 59 -10.51 7.53 -3.58
C PRO A 59 -11.00 7.92 -4.98
N ASN A 60 -10.06 8.32 -5.84
CA ASN A 60 -10.32 8.60 -7.26
C ASN A 60 -9.90 7.46 -8.20
N ALA A 61 -9.28 6.40 -7.67
CA ALA A 61 -8.94 5.20 -8.41
C ALA A 61 -9.23 3.92 -7.62
N TYR A 62 -9.42 2.82 -8.35
CA TYR A 62 -9.62 1.48 -7.81
C TYR A 62 -8.60 0.53 -8.38
N LEU A 63 -7.99 -0.27 -7.50
CA LEU A 63 -6.99 -1.26 -7.85
C LEU A 63 -7.62 -2.65 -7.83
N TYR A 64 -7.45 -3.41 -8.91
CA TYR A 64 -8.13 -4.69 -9.12
C TYR A 64 -7.20 -5.73 -9.73
N TRP A 65 -7.23 -6.96 -9.21
CA TRP A 65 -6.55 -8.09 -9.83
C TRP A 65 -7.38 -8.65 -10.97
N ASN A 66 -6.88 -8.56 -12.20
CA ASN A 66 -7.54 -9.12 -13.37
C ASN A 66 -7.11 -10.57 -13.57
N GLU A 67 -7.99 -11.51 -13.22
CA GLU A 67 -7.73 -12.96 -13.32
C GLU A 67 -7.43 -13.43 -14.75
N LEU A 68 -8.02 -12.81 -15.78
CA LEU A 68 -7.79 -13.21 -17.17
C LEU A 68 -6.39 -12.84 -17.65
N LEU A 69 -5.90 -11.69 -17.20
CA LEU A 69 -4.60 -11.16 -17.62
C LEU A 69 -3.49 -11.47 -16.62
N GLU A 70 -3.83 -12.02 -15.45
CA GLU A 70 -2.93 -12.28 -14.31
C GLU A 70 -2.10 -11.03 -13.93
N VAL A 71 -2.74 -9.87 -13.90
CA VAL A 71 -2.09 -8.59 -13.55
C VAL A 71 -2.97 -7.70 -12.68
N MET A 72 -2.31 -6.91 -11.83
CA MET A 72 -2.95 -5.77 -11.16
C MET A 72 -3.26 -4.67 -12.18
N THR A 73 -4.49 -4.20 -12.17
CA THR A 73 -4.97 -3.10 -13.00
C THR A 73 -5.47 -1.96 -12.13
N LEU A 74 -5.20 -0.72 -12.56
CA LEU A 74 -5.63 0.49 -11.87
C LEU A 74 -6.62 1.24 -12.77
N HIS A 75 -7.80 1.52 -12.25
CA HIS A 75 -8.88 2.15 -12.99
C HIS A 75 -9.28 3.45 -12.31
N ALA A 76 -9.52 4.51 -13.09
CA ALA A 76 -10.08 5.74 -12.56
C ALA A 76 -11.56 5.55 -12.22
N LEU A 77 -11.96 5.97 -11.02
CA LEU A 77 -13.36 5.98 -10.59
C LEU A 77 -14.06 7.29 -10.99
N THR A 78 -13.28 8.36 -11.12
CA THR A 78 -13.74 9.71 -11.49
C THR A 78 -12.75 10.33 -12.49
N PRO A 79 -13.13 11.39 -13.21
CA PRO A 79 -12.17 12.17 -13.98
C PRO A 79 -11.07 12.73 -13.07
N ILE A 80 -9.80 12.51 -13.43
CA ILE A 80 -8.63 12.97 -12.67
C ILE A 80 -7.97 14.10 -13.47
N ALA A 81 -7.82 15.27 -12.86
CA ALA A 81 -7.19 16.41 -13.52
C ALA A 81 -5.67 16.20 -13.68
N CYS A 82 -5.07 16.90 -14.64
CA CYS A 82 -3.62 16.88 -14.80
C CYS A 82 -2.94 17.31 -13.49
N ARG A 83 -1.98 16.51 -13.01
CA ARG A 83 -1.22 16.71 -11.76
C ARG A 83 -2.02 16.52 -10.46
N GLU A 84 -3.28 16.11 -10.55
CA GLU A 84 -4.01 15.63 -9.38
C GLU A 84 -3.40 14.31 -8.89
N GLY A 85 -3.31 14.12 -7.58
CA GLY A 85 -2.78 12.90 -7.00
C GLY A 85 -3.74 11.73 -7.21
N ILE A 86 -3.19 10.57 -7.55
CA ILE A 86 -3.96 9.32 -7.62
C ILE A 86 -4.02 8.72 -6.22
N THR A 87 -5.22 8.37 -5.77
CA THR A 87 -5.49 7.84 -4.43
C THR A 87 -6.36 6.59 -4.52
N ILE A 88 -6.09 5.65 -3.62
CA ILE A 88 -6.82 4.38 -3.47
C ILE A 88 -7.32 4.23 -2.04
N ASP A 89 -8.24 3.30 -1.80
CA ASP A 89 -8.59 2.90 -0.44
C ASP A 89 -7.63 1.81 0.05
N TYR A 90 -7.17 1.91 1.30
CA TYR A 90 -6.33 0.89 1.94
C TYR A 90 -7.16 -0.02 2.85
N LEU A 91 -8.35 0.42 3.21
CA LEU A 91 -9.22 -0.21 4.19
C LEU A 91 -10.24 -1.10 3.49
N ASP A 92 -9.81 -1.92 2.52
CA ASP A 92 -10.65 -2.83 1.70
C ASP A 92 -11.29 -3.95 2.56
N ASP A 93 -12.04 -3.52 3.58
CA ASP A 93 -12.79 -4.32 4.50
C ASP A 93 -14.27 -4.12 4.16
N GLN A 94 -14.91 -5.23 3.79
CA GLN A 94 -16.33 -5.37 3.52
C GLN A 94 -17.19 -5.20 4.79
N SER A 95 -16.61 -4.74 5.91
CA SER A 95 -17.32 -4.50 7.16
C SER A 95 -18.01 -3.13 7.19
N THR A 96 -19.27 -3.17 7.61
CA THR A 96 -20.23 -2.07 7.80
C THR A 96 -19.62 -0.67 8.04
N TYR A 97 -19.87 0.27 7.11
CA TYR A 97 -19.65 1.73 7.19
C TYR A 97 -18.97 2.25 8.47
N PRO A 98 -17.63 2.11 8.59
CA PRO A 98 -16.91 2.51 9.79
C PRO A 98 -16.92 4.03 9.97
N THR A 99 -16.92 4.49 11.22
CA THR A 99 -16.80 5.91 11.55
C THR A 99 -15.42 6.45 11.17
N ALA A 100 -15.27 7.78 11.09
CA ALA A 100 -13.97 8.39 10.81
C ALA A 100 -12.91 8.02 11.86
N ASP A 101 -13.30 7.92 13.14
CA ASP A 101 -12.39 7.53 14.22
C ASP A 101 -11.92 6.09 14.08
N GLN A 102 -12.82 5.18 13.70
CA GLN A 102 -12.48 3.78 13.43
C GLN A 102 -11.50 3.64 12.27
N ARG A 103 -11.77 4.33 11.15
CA ARG A 103 -10.85 4.33 9.99
C ARG A 103 -9.47 4.88 10.37
N ASN A 104 -9.44 5.97 11.13
CA ASN A 104 -8.18 6.57 11.58
C ASN A 104 -7.41 5.69 12.56
N ALA A 105 -8.10 4.91 13.40
CA ALA A 105 -7.44 3.94 14.28
C ALA A 105 -6.77 2.83 13.45
N THR A 106 -7.50 2.24 12.50
CA THR A 106 -6.96 1.19 11.61
C THR A 106 -5.78 1.68 10.78
N LEU A 107 -5.81 2.91 10.27
CA LEU A 107 -4.70 3.50 9.50
C LEU A 107 -3.46 3.83 10.34
N LYS A 108 -3.57 3.88 11.68
CA LYS A 108 -2.43 4.10 12.58
C LYS A 108 -1.82 2.79 13.08
N GLU A 109 -2.62 1.73 13.10
CA GLU A 109 -2.21 0.39 13.51
C GLU A 109 -1.61 -0.41 12.36
N ASN A 110 -2.03 -0.12 11.12
CA ASN A 110 -1.29 -0.45 9.92
C ASN A 110 -0.06 0.45 9.86
#